data_AF-A0A448XNQ6-F1
#
_entry.id   AF-A0A448XNQ6-F1
#
_cell.length_a   1.000
_cell.length_b   1.000
_cell.length_c   1.000
_cell.angle_alpha   90.00
_cell.angle_beta   90.00
_cell.angle_gamma   90.00
#
_symmetry.space_group_name_H-M   'P 1'
#
loop_
_entity.id
_entity.type
_entity.pdbx_description
1 polymer ?
#
loop_
_entity_poly.entity_id
_entity_poly.type
_entity_poly.pdbx_seq_one_letter_code
_entity_poly.pdbx_strand_id
1 'polypeptide(L)'
;MSALDKMKIWEERARAPFQDPPANSKLSWHRLYDLVQTKDPAINPAFYYALRDTLVTETLDDASIIAFDRMKRFRVVTLQAQSGTAVRTSLFTLTLRHCKNQGQLIEVSGAMSGGGFRPLSGRIATDITQVCTSGTIFTSKAEDLAEVDRAGDTESLLAQATRELAVIQEARVHLEELTSRLSREVKDCEKFIIRAEVSLRYIL
;
A
#
# COMPACT_ATOMS: atom_id res chain seq x y z
N MET A 1 -26.55 38.58 -3.49
CA MET A 1 -25.22 37.93 -3.28
C MET A 1 -25.24 36.57 -3.91
N SER A 2 -24.36 36.33 -4.89
CA SER A 2 -24.14 34.99 -5.44
C SER A 2 -23.61 34.06 -4.35
N ALA A 3 -23.81 32.74 -4.49
CA ALA A 3 -23.20 31.76 -3.60
C ALA A 3 -21.66 31.90 -3.57
N LEU A 4 -21.07 32.33 -4.68
CA LEU A 4 -19.64 32.59 -4.81
C LEU A 4 -19.20 33.82 -4.00
N ASP A 5 -20.04 34.85 -3.88
CA ASP A 5 -19.71 36.05 -3.08
C ASP A 5 -19.60 35.72 -1.59
N LYS A 6 -20.36 34.74 -1.10
CA LYS A 6 -20.26 34.28 0.30
C LYS A 6 -18.92 33.61 0.60
N MET A 7 -18.25 33.06 -0.41
CA MET A 7 -17.00 32.31 -0.23
C MET A 7 -15.79 33.22 -0.10
N LYS A 8 -15.87 34.50 -0.48
CA LYS A 8 -14.78 35.49 -0.36
C LYS A 8 -14.23 35.63 1.07
N ILE A 9 -15.05 35.37 2.08
CA ILE A 9 -14.66 35.35 3.51
C ILE A 9 -13.48 34.40 3.77
N TRP A 10 -13.33 33.36 2.95
CA TRP A 10 -12.30 32.35 3.09
C TRP A 10 -11.00 32.65 2.34
N GLU A 11 -10.96 33.72 1.54
CA GLU A 11 -9.81 34.04 0.69
C GLU A 11 -8.55 34.34 1.51
N GLU A 12 -8.68 35.12 2.59
CA GLU A 12 -7.56 35.47 3.47
C GLU A 12 -6.95 34.23 4.13
N ARG A 13 -7.80 33.31 4.60
CA ARG A 13 -7.37 32.06 5.23
C ARG A 13 -6.78 31.08 4.23
N ALA A 14 -7.26 31.08 2.99
CA ALA A 14 -6.72 30.26 1.93
C ALA A 14 -5.30 30.69 1.53
N ARG A 15 -5.03 32.00 1.54
CA ARG A 15 -3.72 32.58 1.23
C ARG A 15 -2.72 32.53 2.40
N ALA A 16 -3.23 32.43 3.64
CA ALA A 16 -2.39 32.35 4.81
C ALA A 16 -1.44 31.12 4.73
N PRO A 17 -0.17 31.27 5.15
CA PRO A 17 0.75 30.15 5.20
C PRO A 17 0.20 29.07 6.13
N PHE A 18 0.36 27.82 5.73
CA PHE A 18 -0.07 26.69 6.54
C PHE A 18 0.79 26.58 7.80
N GLN A 19 0.17 26.26 8.93
CA GLN A 19 0.88 26.01 10.18
C GLN A 19 1.22 24.53 10.25
N ASP A 20 2.48 24.21 9.95
CA ASP A 20 2.97 22.85 9.86
C ASP A 20 2.75 22.07 11.17
N PRO A 21 2.38 20.77 11.11
CA PRO A 21 2.39 19.90 12.28
C PRO A 21 3.82 19.84 12.87
N PRO A 22 3.96 19.64 14.19
CA PRO A 22 5.27 19.61 14.83
C PRO A 22 6.19 18.57 14.15
N ALA A 23 7.37 19.06 13.80
CA ALA A 23 8.36 18.40 12.98
C ALA A 23 8.88 17.11 13.61
N ASN A 24 8.38 15.98 13.12
CA ASN A 24 9.22 14.82 12.90
C ASN A 24 9.69 14.92 11.44
N SER A 25 10.96 15.23 11.24
CA SER A 25 11.59 15.60 9.96
C SER A 25 11.53 14.54 8.85
N LYS A 26 10.76 13.46 9.02
CA LYS A 26 10.70 12.31 8.13
C LYS A 26 9.29 11.91 7.68
N LEU A 27 8.22 12.51 8.20
CA LEU A 27 6.87 12.20 7.72
C LEU A 27 6.59 12.95 6.42
N SER A 28 6.29 12.21 5.35
CA SER A 28 5.81 12.77 4.08
C SER A 28 4.33 13.12 4.20
N TRP A 29 4.01 14.42 4.15
CA TRP A 29 2.63 14.89 4.14
C TRP A 29 2.48 16.05 3.17
N HIS A 30 1.30 16.15 2.55
CA HIS A 30 0.95 17.24 1.63
C HIS A 30 -0.43 17.77 1.99
N ARG A 31 -0.61 19.09 1.92
CA ARG A 31 -1.93 19.70 2.11
C ARG A 31 -2.75 19.54 0.84
N LEU A 32 -3.93 18.96 0.96
CA LEU A 32 -4.79 18.65 -0.20
C LEU A 32 -5.17 19.91 -0.99
N TYR A 33 -5.37 21.04 -0.30
CA TYR A 33 -5.69 22.32 -0.94
C TYR A 33 -4.59 22.78 -1.90
N ASP A 34 -3.32 22.61 -1.52
CA ASP A 34 -2.18 23.09 -2.30
C ASP A 34 -1.96 22.24 -3.57
N LEU A 35 -2.49 21.01 -3.59
CA LEU A 35 -2.49 20.12 -4.76
C LEU A 35 -3.60 20.46 -5.77
N VAL A 36 -4.61 21.23 -5.37
CA VAL A 36 -5.74 21.55 -6.26
C VAL A 36 -5.38 22.74 -7.14
N GLN A 37 -5.28 22.47 -8.44
CA GLN A 37 -5.14 23.50 -9.46
C GLN A 37 -6.50 23.77 -10.11
N THR A 38 -6.89 25.04 -10.14
CA THR A 38 -8.17 25.49 -10.73
C THR A 38 -7.92 26.34 -11.96
N LYS A 39 -8.83 26.26 -12.95
CA LYS A 39 -8.76 27.11 -14.15
C LYS A 39 -9.11 28.56 -13.82
N ASP A 40 -10.09 28.77 -12.95
CA ASP A 40 -10.50 30.08 -12.48
C ASP A 40 -10.05 30.31 -11.02
N PRO A 41 -9.30 31.37 -10.71
CA PRO A 41 -8.86 31.62 -9.33
C PRO A 41 -10.02 32.05 -8.41
N ALA A 42 -11.13 32.53 -8.97
CA ALA A 42 -12.29 33.01 -8.19
C ALA A 42 -13.01 31.90 -7.39
N ILE A 43 -12.82 30.64 -7.76
CA ILE A 43 -13.40 29.47 -7.05
C ILE A 43 -12.48 28.92 -5.94
N ASN A 44 -11.24 29.40 -5.84
CA ASN A 44 -10.29 28.95 -4.82
C ASN A 44 -10.81 29.05 -3.37
N PRO A 45 -11.52 30.13 -2.98
CA PRO A 45 -12.11 30.21 -1.64
C PRO A 45 -13.19 29.14 -1.39
N ALA A 46 -13.91 28.71 -2.43
CA ALA A 46 -14.90 27.64 -2.32
C ALA A 46 -14.25 26.27 -2.11
N PHE A 47 -13.12 25.99 -2.80
CA PHE A 47 -12.33 24.78 -2.55
C PHE A 47 -11.75 24.76 -1.14
N TYR A 48 -11.24 25.90 -0.66
CA TYR A 48 -10.77 26.01 0.72
C TYR A 48 -11.88 25.75 1.74
N TYR A 49 -13.09 26.25 1.48
CA TYR A 49 -14.24 26.01 2.34
C TYR A 49 -14.57 24.50 2.48
N ALA A 50 -14.49 23.74 1.39
CA ALA A 50 -14.76 22.31 1.37
C ALA A 50 -13.61 21.45 1.94
N LEU A 51 -12.37 21.73 1.50
CA LEU A 51 -11.21 20.89 1.80
C LEU A 51 -10.55 21.26 3.14
N ARG A 52 -10.55 22.54 3.54
CA ARG A 52 -9.89 23.01 4.75
C ARG A 52 -8.42 22.57 4.82
N ASP A 53 -7.87 22.58 6.02
CA ASP A 53 -6.56 22.05 6.38
C ASP A 53 -6.58 20.52 6.40
N THR A 54 -6.84 19.91 5.24
CA THR A 54 -6.72 18.46 5.04
C THR A 54 -5.31 18.09 4.64
N LEU A 55 -4.76 17.12 5.36
CA LEU A 55 -3.45 16.57 5.07
C LEU A 55 -3.60 15.20 4.40
N VAL A 56 -2.70 14.91 3.48
CA VAL A 56 -2.60 13.65 2.77
C VAL A 56 -1.32 12.96 3.19
N THR A 57 -1.41 11.69 3.57
CA THR A 57 -0.26 10.84 3.91
C THR A 57 -0.32 9.54 3.11
N GLU A 58 0.81 8.87 2.98
CA GLU A 58 0.85 7.54 2.33
C GLU A 58 0.36 6.47 3.29
N THR A 59 0.92 6.42 4.51
CA THR A 59 0.66 5.38 5.49
C THR A 59 -0.35 5.81 6.56
N LEU A 60 -1.00 4.81 7.17
CA LEU A 60 -1.95 5.00 8.27
C LEU A 60 -1.25 5.37 9.58
N ASP A 61 -0.06 4.82 9.81
CA ASP A 61 0.71 5.08 11.02
C ASP A 61 1.11 6.57 11.06
N ASP A 62 1.58 7.10 9.92
CA ASP A 62 1.87 8.52 9.75
C ASP A 62 0.61 9.38 9.93
N ALA A 63 -0.53 8.96 9.38
CA ALA A 63 -1.79 9.67 9.56
C ALA A 63 -2.22 9.74 11.03
N SER A 64 -2.03 8.66 11.79
CA SER A 64 -2.41 8.61 13.20
C SER A 64 -1.57 9.56 14.05
N ILE A 65 -0.26 9.65 13.78
CA ILE A 65 0.67 10.56 14.47
C ILE A 65 0.27 12.01 14.23
N ILE A 66 -0.04 12.36 12.97
CA ILE A 66 -0.40 13.73 12.58
C ILE A 66 -1.82 14.10 13.07
N ALA A 67 -2.78 13.18 12.97
CA ALA A 67 -4.17 13.45 13.36
C ALA A 67 -4.32 13.67 14.88
N PHE A 68 -3.56 12.91 15.68
CA PHE A 68 -3.60 12.95 17.15
C PHE A 68 -2.42 13.73 17.76
N ASP A 69 -1.93 14.77 17.08
CA ASP A 69 -0.92 15.64 17.65
C ASP A 69 -1.40 16.34 18.95
N ARG A 70 -0.44 16.63 19.84
CA ARG A 70 -0.68 17.18 21.18
C ARG A 70 -1.15 18.63 21.14
N MET A 71 -0.68 19.43 20.17
CA MET A 71 -1.01 20.84 20.09
C MET A 71 -2.30 21.07 19.31
N LYS A 72 -2.43 20.42 18.15
CA LYS A 72 -3.56 20.63 17.24
C LYS A 72 -3.91 19.35 16.51
N ARG A 73 -5.20 19.02 16.47
CA ARG A 73 -5.70 17.89 15.68
C ARG A 73 -5.92 18.30 14.24
N PHE A 74 -5.47 17.47 13.32
CA PHE A 74 -5.61 17.68 11.89
C PHE A 74 -6.55 16.64 11.27
N ARG A 75 -7.22 17.03 10.17
CA ARG A 75 -7.97 16.09 9.34
C ARG A 75 -7.00 15.45 8.34
N VAL A 76 -6.88 14.13 8.36
CA VAL A 76 -5.88 13.41 7.56
C VAL A 76 -6.54 12.35 6.69
N VAL A 77 -6.12 12.28 5.43
CA VAL A 77 -6.53 11.27 4.45
C VAL A 77 -5.33 10.44 4.05
N THR A 78 -5.44 9.12 4.11
CA THR A 78 -4.37 8.22 3.64
C THR A 78 -4.55 7.89 2.16
N LEU A 79 -3.46 7.67 1.44
CA LEU A 79 -3.49 7.12 0.08
C LEU A 79 -3.58 5.59 0.10
N GLN A 80 -2.99 4.98 1.12
CA GLN A 80 -3.01 3.53 1.34
C GLN A 80 -3.86 3.20 2.56
N ALA A 81 -4.68 2.15 2.44
CA ALA A 81 -5.26 1.49 3.59
C ALA A 81 -4.36 0.33 4.01
N GLN A 82 -4.30 0.08 5.32
CA GLN A 82 -3.77 -1.18 5.84
C GLN A 82 -4.51 -2.33 5.13
N SER A 83 -3.76 -3.02 4.29
CA SER A 83 -4.24 -4.21 3.61
C SER A 83 -4.64 -5.19 4.70
N GLY A 84 -5.92 -5.59 4.72
CA GLY A 84 -6.44 -6.49 5.73
C GLY A 84 -5.51 -7.69 5.90
N THR A 85 -5.20 -8.01 7.15
CA THR A 85 -4.43 -9.19 7.54
C THR A 85 -4.94 -10.39 6.77
N ALA A 86 -4.11 -10.95 5.89
CA ALA A 86 -4.41 -12.22 5.25
C ALA A 86 -4.47 -13.28 6.37
N VAL A 87 -5.69 -13.62 6.80
CA VAL A 87 -5.90 -14.74 7.72
C VAL A 87 -5.53 -16.00 6.94
N ARG A 88 -4.36 -16.58 7.25
CA ARG A 88 -3.96 -17.90 6.77
C ARG A 88 -4.85 -18.93 7.47
N THR A 89 -5.97 -19.31 6.86
CA THR A 89 -6.61 -20.59 7.18
C THR A 89 -5.90 -21.72 6.42
N SER A 90 -5.81 -22.88 7.05
CA SER A 90 -4.80 -23.91 6.78
C SER A 90 -4.81 -24.56 5.40
N LEU A 91 -5.80 -24.29 4.53
CA LEU A 91 -5.90 -25.00 3.24
C LEU A 91 -6.38 -24.18 2.03
N PHE A 92 -6.66 -22.87 2.14
CA PHE A 92 -6.99 -22.08 0.95
C PHE A 92 -6.74 -20.59 1.17
N THR A 93 -5.58 -20.09 0.75
CA THR A 93 -5.34 -18.64 0.64
C THR A 93 -6.03 -18.12 -0.63
N LEU A 94 -7.33 -17.86 -0.55
CA LEU A 94 -7.98 -16.99 -1.52
C LEU A 94 -7.51 -15.56 -1.25
N THR A 95 -6.34 -15.23 -1.78
CA THR A 95 -5.86 -13.84 -1.79
C THR A 95 -6.80 -13.05 -2.70
N LEU A 96 -7.73 -12.30 -2.10
CA LEU A 96 -8.37 -11.18 -2.79
C LEU A 96 -7.29 -10.10 -3.01
N ARG A 97 -6.41 -10.35 -3.99
CA ARG A 97 -5.49 -9.36 -4.57
C ARG A 97 -6.32 -8.34 -5.36
N HIS A 98 -7.04 -7.50 -4.64
CA HIS A 98 -7.50 -6.21 -5.12
C HIS A 98 -7.53 -5.28 -3.90
N CYS A 99 -6.34 -5.00 -3.35
CA CYS A 99 -6.14 -3.82 -2.54
C CYS A 99 -6.18 -2.61 -3.49
N LYS A 100 -7.39 -2.23 -3.92
CA LYS A 100 -7.63 -0.89 -4.48
C LYS A 100 -7.21 0.09 -3.39
N ASN A 101 -6.36 1.07 -3.71
CA ASN A 101 -6.00 2.19 -2.84
C ASN A 101 -7.25 2.70 -2.11
N GLN A 102 -7.43 2.31 -0.84
CA GLN A 102 -8.58 2.76 -0.04
C GLN A 102 -8.07 3.91 0.81
N GLY A 103 -8.62 5.10 0.60
CA GLY A 103 -8.28 6.23 1.45
C GLY A 103 -9.04 6.14 2.76
N GLN A 104 -8.31 6.09 3.87
CA GLN A 104 -8.89 6.22 5.20
C GLN A 104 -8.87 7.68 5.62
N LEU A 105 -9.97 8.16 6.19
CA LEU A 105 -10.13 9.51 6.70
C LEU A 105 -10.15 9.47 8.23
N ILE A 106 -9.31 10.29 8.86
CA ILE A 106 -9.35 10.59 10.29
C ILE A 106 -9.83 12.04 10.44
N GLU A 107 -11.01 12.22 11.04
CA GLU A 107 -11.57 13.54 11.31
C GLU A 107 -10.99 14.15 12.60
N VAL A 108 -11.06 15.48 12.72
CA VAL A 108 -10.59 16.22 13.92
C VAL A 108 -11.31 15.77 15.19
N SER A 109 -12.56 15.31 15.05
CA SER A 109 -13.37 14.72 16.13
C SER A 109 -12.81 13.40 16.66
N GLY A 110 -11.88 12.76 15.94
CA GLY A 110 -11.37 11.42 16.22
C GLY A 110 -12.20 10.31 15.54
N ALA A 111 -13.24 10.66 14.79
CA ALA A 111 -13.97 9.68 13.99
C ALA A 111 -13.08 9.18 12.83
N MET A 112 -13.00 7.86 12.67
CA MET A 112 -12.26 7.21 11.58
C MET A 112 -13.24 6.58 10.59
N SER A 113 -12.97 6.70 9.29
CA SER A 113 -13.74 6.04 8.24
C SER A 113 -13.46 4.53 8.23
N GLY A 114 -14.14 3.77 9.10
CA GLY A 114 -13.99 2.32 9.24
C GLY A 114 -15.31 1.57 9.05
N GLY A 115 -15.57 1.04 7.84
CA GLY A 115 -16.76 0.20 7.65
C GLY A 115 -17.10 -0.24 6.23
N GLY A 116 -16.39 0.21 5.20
CA GLY A 116 -16.69 -0.15 3.81
C GLY A 116 -15.45 -0.52 3.00
N PHE A 117 -15.49 -1.65 2.29
CA PHE A 117 -14.41 -2.08 1.39
C PHE A 117 -14.39 -1.34 0.04
N ARG A 118 -15.30 -0.36 -0.17
CA ARG A 118 -15.46 0.34 -1.44
C ARG A 118 -14.98 1.80 -1.31
N PRO A 119 -13.82 2.17 -1.90
CA PRO A 119 -13.43 3.57 -1.98
C PRO A 119 -14.36 4.34 -2.91
N LEU A 120 -14.67 5.59 -2.55
CA LEU A 120 -15.39 6.53 -3.41
C LEU A 120 -14.40 7.09 -4.44
N SER A 121 -14.72 6.97 -5.74
CA SER A 121 -13.89 7.49 -6.84
C SER A 121 -14.76 8.23 -7.88
N GLY A 122 -14.15 9.09 -8.69
CA GLY A 122 -14.82 9.76 -9.82
C GLY A 122 -15.53 11.08 -9.51
N ARG A 123 -15.39 11.64 -8.29
CA ARG A 123 -16.01 12.94 -7.93
C ARG A 123 -15.19 14.17 -8.35
N ILE A 124 -13.90 13.97 -8.63
CA ILE A 124 -12.98 15.02 -9.05
C ILE A 124 -12.26 14.50 -10.30
N ALA A 125 -12.33 15.25 -11.38
CA ALA A 125 -11.58 14.95 -12.59
C ALA A 125 -10.10 15.30 -12.34
N THR A 126 -9.21 14.32 -12.49
CA THR A 126 -7.77 14.55 -12.50
C THR A 126 -7.34 14.70 -13.95
N ASP A 127 -7.45 15.92 -14.50
CA ASP A 127 -6.78 16.24 -15.76
C ASP A 127 -5.27 16.26 -15.48
N ILE A 128 -4.60 15.11 -15.68
CA ILE A 128 -3.15 14.93 -15.50
C ILE A 128 -2.35 15.83 -16.47
N THR A 129 -3.02 16.53 -17.39
CA THR A 129 -2.45 17.22 -18.54
C THR A 129 -2.04 18.68 -18.34
N GLN A 130 -2.25 19.31 -17.17
CA GLN A 130 -2.03 20.77 -17.01
C GLN A 130 -1.03 21.23 -15.93
N VAL A 131 -0.18 20.35 -15.40
CA VAL A 131 0.80 20.66 -14.31
C VAL A 131 2.13 21.26 -14.83
N CYS A 132 2.22 21.73 -16.08
CA CYS A 132 3.52 22.14 -16.66
C CYS A 132 3.83 23.65 -16.65
N THR A 133 2.95 24.53 -16.20
CA THR A 133 3.21 25.98 -16.27
C THR A 133 2.98 26.67 -14.94
N SER A 134 3.85 26.38 -13.97
CA SER A 134 4.49 27.37 -13.07
C SER A 134 5.33 26.63 -12.02
N GLY A 135 6.60 26.42 -12.36
CA GLY A 135 7.72 26.33 -11.42
C GLY A 135 7.59 25.40 -10.22
N THR A 136 8.23 24.24 -10.33
CA THR A 136 8.63 23.31 -9.25
C THR A 136 7.55 22.32 -8.83
N ILE A 137 7.40 21.24 -9.61
CA ILE A 137 7.15 19.87 -9.13
C ILE A 137 7.40 18.92 -10.33
N PHE A 138 8.29 17.95 -10.11
CA PHE A 138 8.50 16.70 -10.85
C PHE A 138 8.74 16.79 -12.37
N THR A 139 9.99 17.04 -12.77
CA THR A 139 10.46 16.70 -14.10
C THR A 139 10.59 15.18 -14.22
N SER A 140 9.52 14.51 -14.64
CA SER A 140 9.59 13.20 -15.28
C SER A 140 8.93 13.30 -16.64
N LYS A 141 9.63 13.91 -17.60
CA LYS A 141 9.35 13.73 -19.02
C LYS A 141 10.54 14.11 -19.89
N ALA A 142 11.39 13.11 -20.09
CA ALA A 142 12.22 12.92 -21.28
C ALA A 142 12.53 11.43 -21.55
N GLU A 143 11.88 10.47 -20.86
CA GLU A 143 12.25 9.04 -20.89
C GLU A 143 11.15 8.08 -21.37
N ASP A 144 9.98 8.58 -21.79
CA ASP A 144 8.80 7.74 -22.08
C ASP A 144 8.99 6.79 -23.31
N LEU A 145 10.04 6.97 -24.13
CA LEU A 145 10.37 6.08 -25.24
C LEU A 145 11.47 5.06 -24.91
N ALA A 146 12.28 5.29 -23.87
CA ALA A 146 13.36 4.39 -23.44
C ALA A 146 12.95 3.49 -22.25
N GLU A 147 11.84 3.79 -21.58
CA GLU A 147 11.28 2.94 -20.52
C GLU A 147 10.58 1.69 -21.06
N VAL A 148 10.02 1.73 -22.27
CA VAL A 148 9.34 0.56 -22.87
C VAL A 148 10.34 -0.56 -23.18
N ASP A 149 11.54 -0.23 -23.66
CA ASP A 149 12.60 -1.21 -23.92
C ASP A 149 13.15 -1.80 -22.60
N ARG A 150 13.36 -0.97 -21.57
CA ARG A 150 13.76 -1.42 -20.23
C ARG A 150 12.70 -2.32 -19.57
N ALA A 151 11.41 -2.04 -19.80
CA ALA A 151 10.32 -2.88 -19.31
C ALA A 151 10.38 -4.28 -19.96
N GLY A 152 10.66 -4.37 -21.26
CA GLY A 152 10.87 -5.63 -21.97
C GLY A 152 12.03 -6.46 -21.40
N ASP A 153 13.15 -5.81 -21.07
CA ASP A 153 14.29 -6.48 -20.43
C ASP A 153 13.91 -7.04 -19.06
N THR A 154 13.16 -6.27 -18.26
CA THR A 154 12.69 -6.74 -16.94
C THR A 154 11.69 -7.89 -17.04
N GLU A 155 10.80 -7.89 -18.04
CA GLU A 155 9.86 -8.98 -18.28
C GLU A 155 10.59 -10.27 -18.72
N SER A 156 11.63 -10.14 -19.56
CA SER A 156 12.48 -11.27 -19.95
C SER A 156 13.22 -11.87 -18.76
N LEU A 157 13.78 -11.04 -17.87
CA LEU A 157 14.44 -11.49 -16.65
C LEU A 157 13.47 -12.17 -15.68
N LEU A 158 12.25 -11.64 -15.52
CA LEU A 158 11.20 -12.28 -14.72
C LEU A 158 10.79 -13.63 -15.32
N ALA A 159 10.70 -13.73 -16.66
CA ALA A 159 10.42 -14.99 -17.35
C ALA A 159 11.54 -16.03 -17.17
N GLN A 160 12.80 -15.59 -17.08
CA GLN A 160 13.94 -16.47 -16.78
C GLN A 160 13.90 -16.94 -15.32
N ALA A 161 13.76 -16.02 -14.37
CA ALA A 161 13.70 -16.35 -12.94
C ALA A 161 12.53 -17.29 -12.60
N THR A 162 11.38 -17.14 -13.26
CA THR A 162 10.23 -18.04 -13.06
C THR A 162 10.47 -19.45 -13.60
N ARG A 163 11.20 -19.61 -14.71
CA ARG A 163 11.61 -20.94 -15.22
C ARG A 163 12.61 -21.60 -14.27
N GLU A 164 13.59 -20.85 -13.78
CA GLU A 164 14.57 -21.37 -12.81
C GLU A 164 13.90 -21.84 -11.52
N LEU A 165 12.93 -21.06 -11.01
CA LEU A 165 12.14 -21.47 -9.85
C LEU A 165 11.32 -22.74 -10.10
N ALA A 166 10.76 -22.92 -11.30
CA ALA A 166 10.03 -24.14 -11.65
C ALA A 166 10.95 -25.38 -11.62
N VAL A 167 12.15 -25.28 -12.20
CA VAL A 167 13.14 -26.37 -12.19
C VAL A 167 13.57 -26.72 -10.76
N ILE A 168 13.83 -25.70 -9.92
CA ILE A 168 14.20 -25.92 -8.51
C ILE A 168 13.05 -26.56 -7.74
N GLN A 169 11.80 -26.19 -8.02
CA GLN A 169 10.63 -26.80 -7.38
C GLN A 169 10.47 -28.27 -7.75
N GLU A 170 10.65 -28.63 -9.02
CA GLU A 170 10.63 -30.03 -9.47
C GLU A 170 11.73 -30.85 -8.79
N ALA A 171 12.96 -30.30 -8.72
CA ALA A 171 14.07 -30.94 -8.00
C ALA A 171 13.76 -31.12 -6.50
N ARG A 172 13.10 -30.14 -5.87
CA ARG A 172 12.68 -30.24 -4.47
C ARG A 172 11.67 -31.37 -4.25
N VAL A 173 10.66 -31.48 -5.11
CA VAL A 173 9.65 -32.55 -5.04
C VAL A 173 10.31 -33.92 -5.19
N HIS A 174 11.24 -34.07 -6.13
CA HIS A 174 11.97 -35.33 -6.32
C HIS A 174 12.82 -35.70 -5.10
N LEU A 175 13.52 -34.74 -4.49
CA LEU A 175 14.28 -34.98 -3.26
C LEU A 175 13.37 -35.32 -2.06
N GLU A 176 12.22 -34.66 -1.94
CA GLU A 176 11.20 -35.00 -0.93
C GLU A 176 10.69 -36.44 -1.11
N GLU A 177 10.50 -36.90 -2.34
CA GLU A 177 10.15 -38.28 -2.61
C GLU A 177 11.26 -39.25 -2.16
N LEU A 178 12.52 -39.00 -2.52
CA LEU A 178 13.65 -39.84 -2.14
C LEU A 178 13.85 -39.92 -0.61
N THR A 179 13.71 -38.79 0.08
CA THR A 179 13.77 -38.77 1.55
C THR A 179 12.63 -39.59 2.15
N SER A 180 11.43 -39.50 1.58
CA SER A 180 10.30 -40.33 2.03
C SER A 180 10.55 -41.83 1.81
N ARG A 181 11.17 -42.22 0.69
CA ARG A 181 11.49 -43.63 0.37
C ARG A 181 12.53 -44.17 1.35
N LEU A 182 13.67 -43.48 1.49
CA LEU A 182 14.73 -43.85 2.43
C LEU A 182 14.21 -43.90 3.88
N SER A 183 13.33 -42.98 4.28
CA SER A 183 12.73 -43.00 5.63
C SER A 183 11.89 -44.25 5.90
N ARG A 184 11.25 -44.84 4.88
CA ARG A 184 10.50 -46.10 5.02
C ARG A 184 11.45 -47.28 5.13
N GLU A 185 12.49 -47.33 4.30
CA GLU A 185 13.50 -48.37 4.33
C GLU A 185 14.20 -48.43 5.70
N VAL A 186 14.58 -47.28 6.26
CA VAL A 186 15.17 -47.21 7.60
C VAL A 186 14.21 -47.78 8.65
N LYS A 187 12.93 -47.39 8.64
CA LYS A 187 11.91 -47.93 9.57
C LYS A 187 11.71 -49.43 9.42
N ASP A 188 11.80 -49.96 8.21
CA ASP A 188 11.66 -51.39 7.99
C ASP A 188 12.90 -52.14 8.49
N CYS A 189 14.11 -51.62 8.22
CA CYS A 189 15.35 -52.11 8.83
C CYS A 189 15.31 -52.09 10.36
N GLU A 190 14.83 -51.02 10.98
CA GLU A 190 14.65 -50.92 12.44
C GLU A 190 13.73 -52.03 12.97
N LYS A 191 12.59 -52.28 12.31
CA LYS A 191 11.69 -53.40 12.69
C LYS A 191 12.38 -54.75 12.52
N PHE A 192 13.18 -54.94 11.47
CA PHE A 192 13.94 -56.19 11.27
C PHE A 192 14.97 -56.39 12.39
N ILE A 193 15.68 -55.35 12.79
CA ILE A 193 16.63 -55.40 13.91
C ILE A 193 15.91 -55.77 15.20
N ILE A 194 14.81 -55.10 15.54
CA ILE A 194 14.02 -55.41 16.75
C ILE A 194 13.56 -56.88 16.76
N ARG A 195 13.07 -57.38 15.63
CA ARG A 195 12.65 -58.80 15.52
C ARG A 195 13.83 -59.76 15.72
N ALA A 196 14.99 -59.44 15.14
CA ALA A 196 16.19 -60.25 15.30
C ALA A 196 16.70 -60.24 16.75
N GLU A 197 16.70 -59.08 17.42
CA GLU A 197 17.09 -58.94 18.83
C GLU A 197 16.18 -59.76 19.76
N VAL A 198 14.86 -59.71 19.56
CA VAL A 198 13.91 -60.52 20.33
C VAL A 198 14.13 -62.01 20.11
N SER A 199 14.39 -62.41 18.87
CA SER A 199 14.67 -63.81 18.52
C SER A 199 15.97 -64.31 19.16
N LEU A 200 17.03 -63.50 19.15
CA LEU A 200 18.30 -63.82 19.81
C LEU A 200 18.14 -63.94 21.33
N ARG A 201 17.30 -63.08 21.96
CA ARG A 201 17.00 -63.17 23.39
C ARG A 201 16.25 -64.45 23.78
N TYR A 202 15.55 -65.10 22.86
CA TYR A 202 14.82 -66.34 23.13
C TYR A 202 15.71 -67.59 22.96
N ILE A 203 16.85 -67.46 22.26
CA ILE A 203 17.78 -68.56 21.95
C ILE A 203 18.93 -68.63 22.97
N LEU A 204 19.30 -67.51 23.60
CA LEU A 204 20.29 -67.40 24.68
C LEU A 204 19.63 -67.43 26.06
#